data_AF-A0A0R0CBP4-F1
#
_entry.id   AF-A0A0R0CBP4-F1
#
_cell.length_a   1.000
_cell.length_b   1.000
_cell.length_c   1.000
_cell.angle_alpha   90.00
_cell.angle_beta   90.00
_cell.angle_gamma   90.00
#
_symmetry.space_group_name_H-M   'P 1'
#
loop_
_entity.id
_entity.type
_entity.pdbx_description
1 polymer ?
#
loop_
_entity_poly.entity_id
_entity_poly.type
_entity_poly.pdbx_seq_one_letter_code
_entity_poly.pdbx_strand_id
1 'polypeptide(L)'
;MNYEEARADLDELAHEMVTSTHTWSYSQRLDKLRSLAILTRRALRATSGSPNEPAHRSSINSLLDRIGGMMAAAAQLEELQENYRRR
;
A
#
# COMPACT_ATOMS: atom_id res chain seq x y z
N MET A 1 2.02 -17.11 11.83
CA MET A 1 2.58 -15.94 11.11
C MET A 1 2.91 -14.89 12.14
N ASN A 2 4.19 -14.53 12.28
CA ASN A 2 4.63 -13.56 13.28
C ASN A 2 4.68 -12.14 12.68
N TYR A 3 4.79 -11.11 13.52
CA TYR A 3 4.86 -9.71 13.08
C TYR A 3 6.08 -9.43 12.18
N GLU A 4 7.21 -10.09 12.44
CA GLU A 4 8.45 -9.92 11.67
C GLU A 4 8.33 -10.42 10.23
N GLU A 5 7.63 -11.52 9.98
CA GLU A 5 7.32 -12.03 8.64
C GLU A 5 6.45 -11.02 7.87
N ALA A 6 5.38 -10.51 8.51
CA ALA A 6 4.51 -9.52 7.87
C ALA A 6 5.22 -8.19 7.62
N ARG A 7 6.20 -7.83 8.46
CA ARG A 7 7.06 -6.67 8.28
C ARG A 7 8.04 -6.87 7.12
N ALA A 8 8.68 -8.04 7.03
CA ALA A 8 9.60 -8.35 5.92
C ALA A 8 8.87 -8.31 4.56
N ASP A 9 7.67 -8.89 4.47
CA ASP A 9 6.83 -8.84 3.26
C ASP A 9 6.51 -7.38 2.86
N LEU A 10 6.27 -6.51 3.86
CA LEU A 10 6.02 -5.08 3.64
C LEU A 10 7.25 -4.34 3.16
N ASP A 11 8.40 -4.59 3.78
CA ASP A 11 9.67 -3.95 3.44
C ASP A 11 10.12 -4.34 2.03
N GLU A 12 9.95 -5.62 1.64
CA GLU A 12 10.24 -6.11 0.29
C GLU A 12 9.36 -5.42 -0.76
N LEU A 13 8.04 -5.40 -0.54
CA LEU A 13 7.12 -4.77 -1.49
C LEU A 13 7.36 -3.25 -1.56
N ALA A 14 7.61 -2.59 -0.44
CA ALA A 14 7.94 -1.16 -0.42
C ALA A 14 9.22 -0.86 -1.21
N HIS A 15 10.25 -1.71 -1.07
CA HIS A 15 11.48 -1.60 -1.84
C HIS A 15 11.24 -1.78 -3.35
N GLU A 16 10.44 -2.78 -3.73
CA GLU A 16 10.04 -3.00 -5.13
C GLU A 16 9.29 -1.77 -5.69
N MET A 17 8.38 -1.19 -4.91
CA MET A 17 7.66 0.02 -5.29
C MET A 17 8.59 1.21 -5.50
N VAL A 18 9.57 1.45 -4.62
CA VAL A 18 10.50 2.59 -4.78
C VAL A 18 11.38 2.41 -6.01
N THR A 19 11.87 1.20 -6.26
CA THR A 19 12.85 0.93 -7.33
C THR A 19 12.20 0.82 -8.71
N SER A 20 11.00 0.26 -8.80
CA SER A 20 10.42 -0.18 -10.07
C SER A 20 9.16 0.59 -10.50
N THR A 21 8.61 1.48 -9.67
CA THR A 21 7.35 2.21 -9.98
C THR A 21 7.36 2.91 -11.33
N HIS A 22 8.51 3.45 -11.76
CA HIS A 22 8.64 4.17 -13.03
C HIS A 22 8.40 3.27 -14.25
N THR A 23 8.65 1.97 -14.15
CA THR A 23 8.46 0.99 -15.22
C THR A 23 7.05 0.44 -15.32
N TRP A 24 6.25 0.61 -14.26
CA TRP A 24 4.93 -0.01 -14.16
C TRP A 24 3.88 0.75 -14.97
N SER A 25 3.01 -0.03 -15.63
CA SER A 25 1.75 0.47 -16.16
C SER A 25 0.84 0.94 -15.02
N TYR A 26 -0.20 1.68 -15.38
CA TYR A 26 -1.21 2.12 -14.43
C TYR A 26 -1.87 0.95 -13.67
N SER A 27 -2.29 -0.09 -14.38
CA SER A 27 -2.91 -1.28 -13.79
C SER A 27 -1.95 -1.99 -12.84
N GLN A 28 -0.67 -2.11 -13.21
CA GLN A 28 0.37 -2.69 -12.36
C GLN A 28 0.57 -1.87 -11.07
N ARG A 29 0.58 -0.54 -11.14
CA ARG A 29 0.68 0.32 -9.95
C ARG A 29 -0.51 0.13 -9.01
N LEU A 30 -1.74 0.06 -9.54
CA LEU A 30 -2.93 -0.20 -8.73
C LEU A 30 -2.88 -1.58 -8.07
N ASP A 31 -2.47 -2.61 -8.79
CA ASP A 31 -2.39 -3.96 -8.22
C ASP A 31 -1.31 -4.06 -7.14
N LYS A 32 -0.17 -3.37 -7.32
CA LYS A 32 0.87 -3.27 -6.28
C LYS A 32 0.37 -2.50 -5.04
N LEU A 33 -0.36 -1.40 -5.22
CA LEU A 33 -0.99 -0.69 -4.10
C LEU A 33 -2.02 -1.54 -3.36
N ARG A 34 -2.80 -2.36 -4.07
CA ARG A 34 -3.73 -3.33 -3.47
C ARG A 34 -3.00 -4.41 -2.69
N SER A 35 -1.94 -4.99 -3.23
CA SER A 35 -1.09 -5.95 -2.52
C SER A 35 -0.48 -5.34 -1.26
N LEU A 36 -0.01 -4.10 -1.34
CA LEU A 36 0.52 -3.37 -0.18
C LEU A 36 -0.56 -3.21 0.89
N ALA A 37 -1.77 -2.77 0.52
CA ALA A 37 -2.89 -2.66 1.47
C ALA A 37 -3.22 -3.99 2.16
N ILE A 38 -3.17 -5.11 1.42
CA ILE A 38 -3.43 -6.45 1.96
C ILE A 38 -2.36 -6.82 2.99
N LEU A 39 -1.07 -6.66 2.66
CA LEU A 39 0.04 -6.93 3.56
C LEU A 39 -0.02 -6.04 4.81
N THR A 40 -0.33 -4.75 4.64
CA THR A 40 -0.44 -3.80 5.75
C THR A 40 -1.58 -4.18 6.70
N ARG A 41 -2.73 -4.64 6.17
CA ARG A 41 -3.83 -5.18 7.00
C ARG A 41 -3.48 -6.49 7.69
N ARG A 42 -2.67 -7.35 7.06
CA ARG A 42 -2.16 -8.58 7.69
C ARG A 42 -1.22 -8.24 8.85
N ALA A 43 -0.29 -7.30 8.65
CA ALA A 43 0.57 -6.79 9.72
C ALA A 43 -0.25 -6.21 10.87
N LEU A 44 -1.31 -5.44 10.58
CA LEU A 44 -2.23 -4.92 11.60
C LEU A 44 -2.82 -6.03 12.47
N ARG A 45 -3.30 -7.13 11.86
CA ARG A 45 -3.83 -8.27 12.61
C ARG A 45 -2.75 -8.97 13.44
N ALA A 46 -1.54 -9.05 12.92
CA ALA A 46 -0.40 -9.65 13.62
C ALA A 46 0.10 -8.82 14.82
N THR A 47 -0.28 -7.54 14.91
CA THR A 47 0.08 -6.70 16.07
C THR A 47 -0.78 -6.94 17.30
N SER A 48 -1.92 -7.62 17.17
CA SER A 48 -2.80 -7.91 18.31
C SER A 48 -2.12 -8.81 19.33
N GLY A 49 -2.14 -8.40 20.60
CA GLY A 49 -1.47 -9.09 21.69
C GLY A 49 0.02 -8.77 21.84
N SER A 50 0.56 -7.83 21.05
CA SER A 50 1.91 -7.31 21.23
C SER A 50 1.96 -6.33 22.42
N PRO A 51 3.06 -6.31 23.22
CA PRO A 51 3.26 -5.32 24.27
C PRO A 51 3.15 -3.87 23.80
N ASN A 52 3.41 -3.61 22.51
CA ASN A 52 3.37 -2.28 21.90
C ASN A 52 2.26 -2.12 20.84
N GLU A 53 1.18 -2.90 20.98
CA GLU A 53 0.05 -2.91 20.04
C GLU A 53 -0.49 -1.49 19.71
N PRO A 54 -0.69 -0.56 20.65
CA PRO A 54 -1.24 0.77 20.32
C PRO A 54 -0.35 1.56 19.36
N ALA A 55 0.97 1.55 19.57
CA ALA A 55 1.91 2.27 18.72
C ALA A 55 2.03 1.62 17.34
N HIS A 56 2.07 0.28 17.27
CA HIS A 56 2.07 -0.44 16.01
C HIS A 56 0.79 -0.20 15.21
N ARG A 57 -0.37 -0.27 15.88
CA ARG A 57 -1.68 -0.03 15.27
C ARG A 57 -1.78 1.39 14.72
N SER A 58 -1.34 2.40 15.47
CA SER A 58 -1.31 3.79 15.01
C SER A 58 -0.44 3.95 13.76
N SER A 59 0.78 3.43 13.79
CA SER A 59 1.73 3.52 12.68
C SER A 59 1.20 2.83 11.42
N ILE A 60 0.64 1.62 11.57
CA ILE A 60 0.08 0.84 10.46
C ILE A 60 -1.18 1.50 9.88
N ASN A 61 -2.04 2.09 10.71
CA ASN A 61 -3.21 2.83 10.21
C ASN A 61 -2.80 4.04 9.38
N SER A 62 -1.79 4.81 9.81
CA SER A 62 -1.27 5.92 9.01
C SER A 62 -0.70 5.47 7.65
N LEU A 63 -0.14 4.26 7.59
CA LEU A 63 0.28 3.67 6.31
C LEU A 63 -0.91 3.30 5.44
N LEU A 64 -1.96 2.69 6.00
CA LEU A 64 -3.20 2.37 5.27
C LEU A 64 -3.85 3.62 4.68
N ASP A 65 -3.89 4.72 5.44
CA ASP A 65 -4.46 5.99 4.96
C ASP A 65 -3.67 6.55 3.77
N ARG A 66 -2.33 6.51 3.84
CA ARG A 66 -1.46 6.91 2.72
C ARG A 66 -1.67 6.04 1.48
N ILE A 67 -1.81 4.72 1.65
CA ILE A 67 -2.10 3.80 0.55
C ILE A 67 -3.45 4.12 -0.09
N GLY A 68 -4.48 4.37 0.73
CA GLY A 68 -5.79 4.81 0.25
C GLY A 68 -5.73 6.11 -0.55
N GLY A 69 -4.97 7.10 -0.07
CA GLY A 69 -4.73 8.36 -0.77
C GLY A 69 -4.02 8.17 -2.12
N MET A 70 -3.00 7.32 -2.18
CA MET A 70 -2.30 7.00 -3.44
C MET A 70 -3.21 6.29 -4.44
N MET A 71 -4.06 5.37 -4.00
CA MET A 71 -5.06 4.73 -4.86
C MET A 71 -6.07 5.75 -5.41
N ALA A 72 -6.55 6.67 -4.57
CA ALA A 72 -7.49 7.71 -5.00
C ALA A 72 -6.86 8.67 -6.02
N ALA A 73 -5.61 9.09 -5.78
CA ALA A 73 -4.86 9.93 -6.72
C ALA A 73 -4.62 9.21 -8.06
N ALA A 74 -4.32 7.91 -8.02
CA ALA A 74 -4.21 7.09 -9.23
C ALA A 74 -5.54 7.05 -10.00
N ALA A 75 -6.67 6.85 -9.32
CA ALA A 75 -7.99 6.86 -9.95
C ALA A 75 -8.32 8.21 -10.62
N GLN A 76 -8.05 9.33 -9.92
CA GLN A 76 -8.25 10.67 -10.47
C GLN A 76 -7.38 10.95 -11.70
N LEU A 77 -6.13 10.47 -11.71
CA LEU A 77 -5.24 10.62 -12.86
C LEU A 77 -5.75 9.86 -14.09
N GLU A 78 -6.28 8.64 -13.90
CA GLU A 78 -6.86 7.86 -14.99
C GLU A 78 -8.11 8.53 -15.56
N GLU A 79 -9.01 9.00 -14.69
CA GLU A 79 -10.19 9.76 -15.11
C GLU A 79 -9.80 11.00 -15.93
N LEU A 80 -8.78 11.73 -15.50
CA LEU A 80 -8.27 12.91 -16.22
C LEU A 80 -7.72 12.54 -17.60
N GLN A 81 -6.93 11.46 -17.70
CA GLN A 81 -6.38 10.98 -18.97
C GLN A 81 -7.48 10.53 -19.93
N GLU A 82 -8.48 9.81 -19.43
CA GLU A 82 -9.60 9.34 -20.23
C GLU A 82 -10.46 10.50 -20.73
N ASN A 83 -10.72 11.49 -19.87
CA ASN A 83 -11.41 12.73 -20.27
C ASN A 83 -10.64 13.51 -21.35
N TYR A 84 -9.30 13.51 -21.30
CA TYR A 84 -8.48 14.14 -22.32
C TYR A 84 -8.51 13.37 -23.65
N ARG A 85 -8.51 12.04 -23.63
CA ARG A 85 -8.62 11.20 -24.84
C ARG A 85 -9.98 11.29 -25.54
N ARG A 86 -11.05 11.58 -24.79
CA ARG A 86 -12.41 11.72 -25.31
C ARG A 86 -12.75 13.12 -25.83
N ARG A 87 -11.84 14.07 -25.68
CA ARG A 87 -11.93 15.43 -26.26
C ARG A 87 -11.17 15.49 -27.57
#